data_AF-A0A920AVH8-F1
#
_entry.id   AF-A0A920AVH8-F1
#
_cell.length_a   1.000
_cell.length_b   1.000
_cell.length_c   1.000
_cell.angle_alpha   90.00
_cell.angle_beta   90.00
_cell.angle_gamma   90.00
#
_symmetry.space_group_name_H-M   'P 1'
#
loop_
_entity.id
_entity.type
_entity.pdbx_description
1 polymer ?
#
loop_
_entity_poly.entity_id
_entity_poly.type
_entity_poly.pdbx_seq_one_letter_code
_entity_poly.pdbx_strand_id
1 'polypeptide(L)'
;MTFRIVTGPDTGKYMRVVGPKSGDFFNESLSDSEEYAYWIKNVMPYVKNQSGNKRTARLDDLSYNWDNSKGPKKYIEFTTIRLNPGEGRGWFSMMRNDAKLKKANGFTGIRGVFWLVSGGQSEMHVVEPYDAHGERKGVFH
;
A
#
# COMPACT_ATOMS: atom_id res chain seq x y z
N MET A 1 -8.08 3.36 -7.22
CA MET A 1 -8.00 1.91 -7.54
C MET A 1 -8.72 1.12 -6.45
N THR A 2 -9.26 -0.06 -6.77
CA THR A 2 -10.02 -0.89 -5.82
C THR A 2 -9.55 -2.33 -5.90
N PHE A 3 -9.34 -2.95 -4.73
CA PHE A 3 -8.94 -4.36 -4.62
C PHE A 3 -9.93 -5.11 -3.76
N ARG A 4 -10.23 -6.37 -4.12
CA ARG A 4 -10.91 -7.31 -3.23
C ARG A 4 -9.87 -8.04 -2.40
N ILE A 5 -10.06 -8.08 -1.09
CA ILE A 5 -9.18 -8.82 -0.17
C ILE A 5 -9.53 -10.30 -0.29
N VAL A 6 -8.56 -11.11 -0.72
CA VAL A 6 -8.73 -12.55 -0.97
C VAL A 6 -8.21 -13.41 0.18
N THR A 7 -7.34 -12.89 1.03
CA THR A 7 -6.74 -13.59 2.17
C THR A 7 -6.59 -12.67 3.38
N GLY A 8 -6.60 -13.26 4.59
CA GLY A 8 -6.46 -12.54 5.86
C GLY A 8 -7.80 -12.26 6.58
N PRO A 9 -7.76 -11.53 7.71
CA PRO A 9 -8.93 -11.32 8.58
C PRO A 9 -10.05 -10.51 7.91
N ASP A 10 -9.71 -9.74 6.87
CA ASP A 10 -10.63 -8.90 6.11
C ASP A 10 -11.06 -9.53 4.77
N THR A 11 -10.89 -10.85 4.60
CA THR A 11 -11.30 -11.57 3.39
C THR A 11 -12.75 -11.27 3.00
N GLY A 12 -12.98 -10.97 1.71
CA GLY A 12 -14.29 -10.60 1.17
C GLY A 12 -14.59 -9.10 1.21
N LYS A 13 -13.81 -8.29 1.93
CA LYS A 13 -13.93 -6.82 1.90
C LYS A 13 -13.24 -6.23 0.68
N TYR A 14 -13.60 -4.98 0.35
CA TYR A 14 -12.95 -4.19 -0.68
C TYR A 14 -12.12 -3.07 -0.06
N MET A 15 -10.90 -2.89 -0.57
CA MET A 15 -9.99 -1.82 -0.18
C MET A 15 -9.82 -0.83 -1.34
N ARG A 16 -10.05 0.47 -1.06
CA ARG A 16 -9.74 1.54 -1.99
C ARG A 16 -8.34 2.07 -1.72
N VAL A 17 -7.52 2.12 -2.77
CA VAL A 17 -6.20 2.74 -2.74
C VAL A 17 -6.23 3.96 -3.66
N VAL A 18 -5.83 5.10 -3.10
CA VAL A 18 -5.62 6.35 -3.83
C VAL A 18 -4.12 6.56 -3.91
N GLY A 19 -3.64 6.97 -5.10
CA GLY A 19 -2.23 7.28 -5.31
C GLY A 19 -1.76 8.49 -4.49
N PRO A 20 -0.50 8.92 -4.65
CA PRO A 20 0.04 10.07 -3.94
C PRO A 20 -0.83 11.31 -4.19
N LYS A 21 -1.21 11.99 -3.12
CA LYS A 21 -1.99 13.23 -3.14
C LYS A 21 -1.38 14.21 -2.14
N SER A 22 -1.48 15.51 -2.42
CA SER A 22 -1.09 16.55 -1.47
C SER A 22 -2.01 16.54 -0.25
N GLY A 23 -1.57 17.17 0.85
CA GLY A 23 -2.42 17.34 2.03
C GLY A 23 -3.76 18.03 1.71
N ASP A 24 -3.74 18.97 0.76
CA ASP A 24 -4.89 19.76 0.32
C ASP A 24 -5.99 18.92 -0.32
N PHE A 25 -5.63 17.86 -1.07
CA PHE A 25 -6.61 16.90 -1.62
C PHE A 25 -7.49 16.25 -0.55
N PHE A 26 -7.00 16.16 0.70
CA PHE A 26 -7.78 15.62 1.80
C PHE A 26 -8.50 16.68 2.64
N ASN A 27 -8.24 17.95 2.38
CA ASN A 27 -8.95 19.10 2.96
C ASN A 27 -10.08 19.57 2.03
N GLU A 28 -9.90 19.40 0.73
CA GLU A 28 -10.97 19.51 -0.26
C GLU A 28 -11.90 18.31 -0.11
N SER A 29 -13.18 18.58 0.11
CA SER A 29 -14.19 17.54 0.22
C SER A 29 -14.14 16.67 -1.03
N LEU A 30 -13.85 15.37 -0.86
CA LEU A 30 -13.94 14.36 -1.93
C LEU A 30 -15.34 14.29 -2.57
N SER A 31 -16.33 15.02 -2.04
CA SER A 31 -17.74 15.02 -2.44
C SER A 31 -18.00 15.40 -3.89
N ASP A 32 -17.13 16.21 -4.52
CA ASP A 32 -17.48 16.89 -5.78
C ASP A 32 -16.80 16.28 -7.02
N SER A 33 -16.10 15.15 -6.86
CA SER A 33 -15.49 14.45 -8.01
C SER A 33 -16.46 13.47 -8.67
N GLU A 34 -16.44 13.39 -10.01
CA GLU A 34 -17.20 12.39 -10.78
C GLU A 34 -16.87 10.95 -10.33
N GLU A 35 -15.61 10.70 -9.94
CA GLU A 35 -15.17 9.43 -9.38
C GLU A 35 -15.88 9.14 -8.05
N TYR A 36 -16.05 10.13 -7.16
CA TYR A 36 -16.80 9.97 -5.92
C TYR A 36 -18.29 9.71 -6.18
N ALA A 37 -18.91 10.43 -7.11
CA ALA A 37 -20.30 10.22 -7.50
C ALA A 37 -20.53 8.80 -8.06
N TYR A 38 -19.63 8.30 -8.92
CA TYR A 38 -19.65 6.92 -9.40
C TYR A 38 -19.58 5.92 -8.23
N TRP A 39 -18.75 6.19 -7.24
CA TRP A 39 -18.58 5.34 -6.07
C TRP A 39 -19.79 5.32 -5.15
N ILE A 40 -20.37 6.49 -4.85
CA ILE A 40 -21.63 6.59 -4.09
C ILE A 40 -22.73 5.80 -4.79
N LYS A 41 -22.82 5.87 -6.11
CA LYS A 41 -23.87 5.21 -6.88
C LYS A 41 -23.66 3.71 -7.03
N ASN A 42 -22.44 3.26 -7.32
CA ASN A 42 -22.19 1.88 -7.77
C ASN A 42 -21.51 0.99 -6.73
N VAL A 43 -20.88 1.57 -5.70
CA VAL A 43 -20.08 0.78 -4.74
C VAL A 43 -20.62 0.90 -3.32
N MET A 44 -20.96 2.10 -2.86
CA MET A 44 -21.51 2.33 -1.51
C MET A 44 -22.76 1.50 -1.18
N PRO A 45 -23.69 1.19 -2.12
CA PRO A 45 -24.84 0.33 -1.82
C PRO A 45 -24.45 -1.09 -1.35
N TYR A 46 -23.23 -1.53 -1.68
CA TYR A 46 -22.70 -2.85 -1.30
C TYR A 46 -21.79 -2.78 -0.06
N VAL A 47 -21.56 -1.58 0.51
CA VAL A 47 -20.70 -1.38 1.68
C VAL A 47 -21.57 -1.47 2.94
N LYS A 48 -21.54 -2.63 3.61
CA LYS A 48 -22.28 -2.86 4.86
C LYS A 48 -21.73 -2.07 6.05
N ASN A 49 -20.41 -1.86 6.10
CA ASN A 49 -19.70 -1.06 7.10
C ASN A 49 -18.44 -0.46 6.46
N GLN A 50 -18.22 0.84 6.63
CA GLN A 50 -17.02 1.54 6.13
C GLN A 50 -15.98 1.64 7.26
N SER A 51 -14.76 1.16 6.99
CA SER A 51 -13.61 1.47 7.86
C SER A 51 -13.08 2.85 7.50
N GLY A 52 -12.66 3.64 8.50
CA GLY A 52 -12.16 4.99 8.29
C GLY A 52 -10.93 5.06 7.37
N ASN A 53 -10.70 6.23 6.79
CA ASN A 53 -9.57 6.47 5.89
C ASN A 53 -8.23 6.42 6.64
N LYS A 54 -7.29 5.65 6.12
CA LYS A 54 -5.89 5.64 6.57
C LYS A 54 -5.04 6.48 5.64
N ARG A 55 -4.26 7.41 6.19
CA ARG A 55 -3.29 8.20 5.43
C ARG A 55 -1.90 7.66 5.70
N THR A 56 -1.15 7.44 4.64
CA THR A 56 0.19 6.85 4.73
C THR A 56 1.19 7.66 3.93
N ALA A 57 2.45 7.69 4.36
CA ALA A 57 3.54 8.28 3.61
C ALA A 57 4.60 7.21 3.28
N ARG A 58 5.21 7.32 2.11
CA ARG A 58 6.21 6.34 1.63
C ARG A 58 7.56 6.58 2.29
N LEU A 59 8.23 5.49 2.67
CA LEU A 59 9.61 5.47 3.16
C LEU A 59 10.52 5.00 2.02
N ASP A 60 11.08 5.96 1.27
CA ASP A 60 11.84 5.69 0.04
C ASP A 60 13.10 4.84 0.28
N ASP A 61 13.76 5.04 1.42
CA ASP A 61 14.94 4.27 1.84
C ASP A 61 14.71 2.77 1.94
N LEU A 62 13.48 2.36 2.27
CA LEU A 62 13.08 0.96 2.46
C LEU A 62 12.39 0.38 1.22
N SER A 63 12.15 1.24 0.23
CA SER A 63 11.45 0.92 -1.01
C SER A 63 12.45 0.69 -2.15
N TYR A 64 12.02 -0.06 -3.16
CA TYR A 64 12.80 -0.28 -4.38
C TYR A 64 11.88 -0.48 -5.60
N ASN A 65 12.32 0.03 -6.75
CA ASN A 65 11.61 -0.02 -8.04
C ASN A 65 10.17 0.50 -8.02
N TRP A 66 9.79 1.28 -7.02
CA TRP A 66 8.46 1.87 -6.94
C TRP A 66 8.36 3.13 -7.78
N ASP A 67 7.56 3.04 -8.84
CA ASP A 67 7.32 4.14 -9.77
C ASP A 67 5.83 4.54 -9.75
N ASN A 68 5.56 5.79 -9.37
CA ASN A 68 4.21 6.34 -9.27
C ASN A 68 3.57 6.57 -10.64
N SER A 69 4.34 6.54 -11.73
CA SER A 69 3.84 6.70 -13.10
C SER A 69 3.33 5.38 -13.71
N LYS A 70 3.68 4.23 -13.12
CA LYS A 70 3.24 2.93 -13.61
C LYS A 70 1.84 2.60 -13.11
N GLY A 71 1.04 2.02 -14.00
CA GLY A 71 -0.26 1.47 -13.64
C GLY A 71 -0.15 0.33 -12.60
N PRO A 72 -1.25 0.03 -11.87
CA PRO A 72 -1.24 -1.03 -10.88
C PRO A 72 -0.98 -2.41 -11.51
N LYS A 73 -0.25 -3.26 -10.79
CA LYS A 73 -0.17 -4.69 -11.09
C LYS A 73 -1.50 -5.39 -10.77
N LYS A 74 -1.69 -6.59 -11.31
CA LYS A 74 -2.94 -7.37 -11.14
C LYS A 74 -3.23 -7.72 -9.67
N TYR A 75 -2.17 -8.04 -8.92
CA TYR A 75 -2.25 -8.43 -7.52
C TYR A 75 -1.33 -7.58 -6.66
N ILE A 76 -1.68 -7.47 -5.39
CA ILE A 76 -0.89 -6.77 -4.37
C ILE A 76 -0.83 -7.67 -3.15
N GLU A 77 0.37 -7.94 -2.65
CA GLU A 77 0.53 -8.39 -1.28
C GLU A 77 0.65 -7.15 -0.40
N PHE A 78 -0.24 -7.06 0.60
CA PHE A 78 -0.31 -5.95 1.52
C PHE A 78 -0.09 -6.47 2.94
N THR A 79 1.10 -6.25 3.47
CA THR A 79 1.51 -6.77 4.79
C THR A 79 1.52 -5.64 5.79
N THR A 80 0.71 -5.76 6.85
CA THR A 80 0.69 -4.80 7.96
C THR A 80 1.64 -5.26 9.05
N ILE A 81 2.59 -4.39 9.40
CA ILE A 81 3.58 -4.61 10.45
C ILE A 81 3.23 -3.70 11.62
N ARG A 82 3.22 -4.28 12.83
CA ARG A 82 3.14 -3.54 14.09
C ARG A 82 4.35 -3.95 14.91
N LEU A 83 5.18 -2.96 15.25
CA LEU A 83 6.42 -3.20 15.98
C LEU A 83 6.17 -3.00 17.46
N ASN A 84 6.70 -3.90 18.29
CA ASN A 84 6.71 -3.66 19.72
C ASN A 84 7.69 -2.53 20.04
N PRO A 85 7.53 -1.85 21.19
CA PRO A 85 8.50 -0.87 21.67
C PRO A 85 9.93 -1.47 21.66
N GLY A 86 10.89 -0.75 21.09
CA GLY A 86 12.30 -1.17 21.01
C GLY A 86 12.67 -1.97 19.75
N GLU A 87 11.72 -2.59 19.04
CA GLU A 87 12.02 -3.41 17.85
C GLU A 87 12.25 -2.58 16.57
N GLY A 88 11.85 -1.30 16.61
CA GLY A 88 11.95 -0.36 15.49
C GLY A 88 13.32 -0.35 14.82
N ARG A 89 14.39 -0.16 15.59
CA ARG A 89 15.75 0.03 15.05
C ARG A 89 16.25 -1.17 14.26
N GLY A 90 16.00 -2.39 14.76
CA GLY A 90 16.41 -3.63 14.09
C GLY A 90 15.65 -3.80 12.78
N TRP A 91 14.33 -3.63 12.83
CA TRP A 91 13.47 -3.76 11.65
C TRP A 91 13.82 -2.74 10.55
N PHE A 92 13.98 -1.46 10.90
CA PHE A 92 14.38 -0.43 9.94
C PHE A 92 15.75 -0.68 9.32
N SER A 93 16.72 -1.14 10.12
CA SER A 93 18.06 -1.49 9.63
C SER A 93 18.00 -2.65 8.63
N MET A 94 17.27 -3.72 8.96
CA MET A 94 17.08 -4.87 8.08
C MET A 94 16.45 -4.47 6.75
N MET A 95 15.32 -3.75 6.81
CA MET A 95 14.57 -3.33 5.62
C MET A 95 15.42 -2.40 4.71
N ARG A 96 16.16 -1.47 5.31
CA ARG A 96 17.06 -0.57 4.56
C ARG A 96 18.19 -1.34 3.89
N ASN A 97 18.79 -2.29 4.58
CA ASN A 97 19.89 -3.09 4.05
C ASN A 97 19.42 -4.02 2.92
N ASP A 98 18.26 -4.68 3.07
CA ASP A 98 17.64 -5.47 2.00
C ASP A 98 17.34 -4.61 0.76
N ALA A 99 16.76 -3.42 0.95
CA ALA A 99 16.48 -2.51 -0.16
C ALA A 99 17.75 -2.06 -0.88
N LYS A 100 18.83 -1.75 -0.14
CA LYS A 100 20.14 -1.40 -0.73
C LYS A 100 20.71 -2.56 -1.54
N LEU A 101 20.73 -3.77 -0.96
CA LEU A 101 21.25 -4.96 -1.63
C LEU A 101 20.50 -5.27 -2.92
N LYS A 102 19.15 -5.26 -2.87
CA LYS A 102 18.32 -5.53 -4.05
C LYS A 102 18.51 -4.51 -5.16
N LYS A 103 18.57 -3.22 -4.82
CA LYS A 103 18.85 -2.15 -5.78
C LYS A 103 20.23 -2.32 -6.42
N ALA A 104 21.24 -2.63 -5.61
CA ALA A 104 22.62 -2.80 -6.08
C ALA A 104 22.81 -4.02 -7.01
N ASN A 105 22.03 -5.08 -6.81
CA ASN A 105 22.13 -6.32 -7.59
C ASN A 105 21.03 -6.44 -8.67
N GLY A 106 20.40 -5.34 -9.08
CA GLY A 106 19.45 -5.33 -10.20
C GLY A 106 18.19 -6.18 -9.97
N PHE A 107 17.74 -6.35 -8.73
CA PHE A 107 16.50 -7.07 -8.45
C PHE A 107 15.31 -6.36 -9.13
N THR A 108 14.46 -7.09 -9.86
CA THR A 108 13.37 -6.50 -10.66
C THR A 108 12.05 -6.32 -9.92
N GLY A 109 11.89 -6.95 -8.75
CA GLY A 109 10.63 -6.87 -8.01
C GLY A 109 10.36 -5.47 -7.49
N ILE A 110 9.10 -5.19 -7.15
CA ILE A 110 8.66 -3.87 -6.69
C ILE A 110 8.28 -3.95 -5.21
N ARG A 111 8.79 -3.02 -4.40
CA ARG A 111 8.35 -2.85 -3.01
C ARG A 111 8.18 -1.38 -2.67
N GLY A 112 7.02 -1.06 -2.10
CA GLY A 112 6.76 0.19 -1.41
C GLY A 112 6.58 -0.08 0.08
N VAL A 113 7.25 0.71 0.92
CA VAL A 113 7.03 0.68 2.37
C VAL A 113 6.39 2.00 2.78
N PHE A 114 5.28 1.92 3.49
CA PHE A 114 4.51 3.08 3.89
C PHE A 114 4.31 3.08 5.41
N TRP A 115 4.47 4.23 6.05
CA TRP A 115 4.14 4.38 7.47
C TRP A 115 2.79 5.06 7.61
N LEU A 116 2.02 4.64 8.61
CA LEU A 116 0.74 5.27 8.92
C LEU A 116 0.97 6.66 9.52
N VAL A 117 0.41 7.68 8.87
CA VAL A 117 0.44 9.07 9.32
C VAL A 117 -0.80 9.37 10.17
N SER A 118 -1.97 8.86 9.76
CA SER A 118 -3.22 9.01 10.52
C SER A 118 -4.27 7.95 10.16
N GLY A 119 -5.28 7.79 11.02
CA GLY A 119 -6.40 6.87 10.80
C GLY A 119 -6.27 5.51 11.50
N GLY A 120 -5.42 5.39 12.53
CA GLY A 120 -5.26 4.14 13.29
C GLY A 120 -4.07 4.14 14.24
N GLN A 121 -3.77 2.95 14.76
CA GLN A 121 -2.56 2.71 15.56
C GLN A 121 -1.30 2.72 14.68
N SER A 122 -0.15 3.07 15.26
CA SER A 122 1.12 3.09 14.56
C SER A 122 1.42 1.73 13.92
N GLU A 123 1.51 1.72 12.60
CA GLU A 123 1.79 0.54 11.80
C GLU A 123 2.49 0.94 10.50
N MET A 124 3.15 -0.04 9.88
CA MET A 124 3.77 0.10 8.57
C MET A 124 3.12 -0.89 7.62
N HIS A 125 3.06 -0.52 6.36
CA HIS A 125 2.56 -1.36 5.28
C HIS A 125 3.68 -1.64 4.30
N VAL A 126 4.01 -2.92 4.15
CA VAL A 126 4.89 -3.39 3.07
C VAL A 126 3.99 -3.85 1.93
N VAL A 127 4.16 -3.20 0.78
CA VAL A 127 3.32 -3.38 -0.40
C VAL A 127 4.18 -3.91 -1.53
N GLU A 128 3.86 -5.12 -1.99
CA GLU A 128 4.58 -5.80 -3.07
C GLU A 128 3.60 -6.18 -4.19
N PRO A 129 3.50 -5.36 -5.25
CA PRO A 129 2.68 -5.63 -6.43
C PRO A 129 3.27 -6.75 -7.30
N TYR A 130 2.43 -7.61 -7.90
CA TYR A 130 2.84 -8.71 -8.77
C TYR A 130 1.75 -9.12 -9.77
N ASP A 131 2.11 -9.91 -10.79
CA ASP A 131 1.21 -10.23 -11.92
C ASP A 131 0.54 -11.61 -11.85
N ALA A 132 1.12 -12.59 -11.15
CA ALA A 132 0.53 -13.92 -11.00
C ALA A 132 0.91 -14.61 -9.68
N HIS A 133 0.00 -15.43 -9.15
CA HIS A 133 0.29 -16.30 -8.00
C HIS A 133 1.20 -17.46 -8.40
N GLY A 134 2.11 -17.86 -7.51
CA GLY A 134 3.06 -18.94 -7.76
C GLY A 134 4.31 -18.52 -8.54
N GLU A 135 4.35 -17.30 -9.08
CA GLU A 135 5.54 -16.72 -9.69
C GLU A 135 6.36 -15.92 -8.68
N ARG A 136 7.67 -15.85 -8.92
CA ARG A 136 8.55 -14.96 -8.14
C ARG A 136 8.16 -13.52 -8.42
N LYS A 137 8.02 -12.70 -7.37
CA LYS A 137 7.71 -11.26 -7.48
C LYS A 137 8.83 -10.43 -8.11
N GLY A 138 10.00 -11.04 -8.36
CA GLY A 138 11.15 -10.43 -9.01
C GLY A 138 12.29 -11.44 -9.16
N VAL A 139 13.27 -11.09 -9.97
CA VAL A 139 14.50 -11.86 -10.23
C VAL A 139 15.71 -10.94 -10.11
N PHE A 140 16.88 -11.52 -9.84
CA PHE A 140 18.16 -10.83 -9.98
C PHE A 140 18.65 -10.99 -11.43
N HIS A 141 19.30 -9.95 -11.94
CA HIS A 141 19.97 -9.96 -13.22
C HIS A 141 21.48 -10.10 -13.03
#